data_AF-A0AAV0ZPP1-F1
#
_entry.id   AF-A0AAV0ZPP1-F1
#
_cell.length_a   1.000
_cell.length_b   1.000
_cell.length_c   1.000
_cell.angle_alpha   90.00
_cell.angle_beta   90.00
_cell.angle_gamma   90.00
#
_symmetry.space_group_name_H-M   'P 1'
#
loop_
_entity.id
_entity.type
_entity.pdbx_description
1 polymer ?
#
loop_
_entity_poly.entity_id
_entity_poly.type
_entity_poly.pdbx_seq_one_letter_code
_entity_poly.pdbx_strand_id
1 'polypeptide(L)'
;MPPRRCTAYAGSDYDDDDDDDNLTARISRCLSCDENYDPDEAGTCKECYEEANETEEELKRQIQDLKSKVSFLTLASPLDSPSTTDLVLLPSADAFSPSIPAHKAVLVSRSPVFRAMLEHDMDESRSGTIKIAEVSYDALRAFVNYLYTAEAFLDNQMACNLLVLAEKYQVKHLKAYCEKYLISKLNWEKAVVNFAFAHQHNANQLQDAALAVIMENMDNLTKNEDYIELVDSNPRLVVEIYEAYLGKQVNTAAAHCCVNI
;
A
#
# COMPACT_ATOMS: atom_id res chain seq x y z
N MET A 1 -2.19 19.25 2.94
CA MET A 1 -2.39 20.29 1.91
C MET A 1 -1.82 21.59 2.46
N PRO A 2 -1.08 22.41 1.69
CA PRO A 2 -0.72 23.74 2.17
C PRO A 2 -2.01 24.55 2.37
N PRO A 3 -2.06 25.45 3.36
CA PRO A 3 -3.23 26.31 3.57
C PRO A 3 -3.49 27.08 2.27
N ARG A 4 -4.72 27.05 1.78
CA ARG A 4 -5.14 27.81 0.59
C ARG A 4 -4.90 29.27 0.91
N ARG A 5 -3.79 29.81 0.39
CA ARG A 5 -3.38 31.20 0.59
C ARG A 5 -4.50 32.05 -0.01
N CYS A 6 -5.28 32.72 0.85
CA CYS A 6 -6.28 33.66 0.40
C CYS A 6 -5.52 34.81 -0.26
N THR A 7 -5.54 34.88 -1.60
CA THR A 7 -4.98 36.02 -2.31
C THR A 7 -6.02 37.13 -2.26
N ALA A 8 -5.65 38.28 -1.68
CA ALA A 8 -6.47 39.47 -1.69
C ALA A 8 -6.77 39.87 -3.15
N TYR A 9 -8.04 39.85 -3.53
CA TYR A 9 -8.49 40.56 -4.72
C TYR A 9 -8.78 42.00 -4.27
N ALA A 10 -7.92 42.94 -4.64
CA ALA A 10 -8.25 44.35 -4.53
C ALA A 10 -9.37 44.60 -5.54
N GLY A 11 -10.60 44.79 -5.06
CA GLY A 11 -11.69 45.29 -5.90
C GLY A 11 -11.29 46.66 -6.42
N SER A 12 -10.95 46.75 -7.71
CA SER A 12 -11.04 48.01 -8.43
C SER A 12 -12.52 48.28 -8.64
N ASP A 13 -12.92 49.50 -8.27
CA ASP A 13 -14.02 50.30 -8.82
C ASP A 13 -14.77 50.93 -7.65
N TYR A 14 -14.42 52.18 -7.33
CA TYR A 14 -15.28 53.37 -7.39
C TYR A 14 -14.40 54.59 -7.14
N ASP A 15 -14.29 55.45 -8.16
CA ASP A 15 -13.88 56.84 -8.01
C ASP A 15 -14.91 57.52 -7.09
N ASP A 16 -14.46 58.19 -6.03
CA ASP A 16 -15.02 59.48 -5.62
C ASP A 16 -14.10 60.14 -4.58
N ASP A 17 -13.75 61.38 -4.89
CA ASP A 17 -13.08 62.35 -4.03
C ASP A 17 -13.91 62.57 -2.74
N ASP A 18 -13.28 62.48 -1.56
CA ASP A 18 -13.54 63.40 -0.44
C ASP A 18 -12.62 63.11 0.76
N ASP A 19 -12.02 64.18 1.28
CA ASP A 19 -11.26 64.23 2.53
C ASP A 19 -12.19 63.96 3.74
N ASP A 20 -12.04 62.82 4.41
CA ASP A 20 -12.48 62.66 5.81
C ASP A 20 -11.66 61.56 6.52
N ASP A 21 -11.33 61.82 7.79
CA ASP A 21 -10.60 60.92 8.69
C ASP A 21 -11.38 59.61 8.89
N ASN A 22 -11.16 58.62 8.03
CA ASN A 22 -11.66 57.28 8.29
C ASN A 22 -10.67 56.24 7.77
N LEU A 23 -10.08 55.53 8.72
CA LEU A 23 -9.28 54.33 8.50
C LEU A 23 -10.18 53.27 7.85
N THR A 24 -10.45 53.39 6.55
CA THR A 24 -11.18 52.38 5.77
C THR A 24 -10.33 51.11 5.79
N ALA A 25 -10.64 50.23 6.74
CA ALA A 25 -10.09 48.89 6.83
C ALA A 25 -10.18 48.25 5.44
N ARG A 26 -9.04 47.81 4.89
CA ARG A 26 -8.96 47.27 3.52
C ARG A 26 -9.58 45.87 3.48
N ILE A 27 -10.89 45.73 3.65
CA ILE A 27 -11.54 44.42 3.70
C ILE A 27 -11.28 43.65 2.40
N SER A 28 -10.73 42.44 2.50
CA SER A 28 -10.46 41.52 1.39
C SER A 28 -11.43 40.33 1.44
N ARG A 29 -11.75 39.72 0.30
CA ARG A 29 -12.69 38.59 0.21
C ARG A 29 -11.95 37.26 0.07
N CYS A 30 -12.31 36.27 0.88
CA CYS A 30 -11.71 34.94 0.87
C CYS A 30 -12.13 34.14 -0.36
N LEU A 31 -11.19 33.58 -1.11
CA LEU A 31 -11.50 32.77 -2.30
C LEU A 31 -12.12 31.39 -1.99
N SER A 32 -12.04 30.92 -0.74
CA SER A 32 -12.53 29.58 -0.36
C SER A 32 -13.93 29.60 0.26
N CYS A 33 -14.22 30.55 1.16
CA CYS A 33 -15.53 30.69 1.81
C CYS A 33 -16.31 31.95 1.38
N ASP A 34 -15.75 32.77 0.48
CA ASP A 34 -16.39 33.96 -0.08
C ASP A 34 -16.69 35.10 0.92
N GLU A 35 -16.06 35.02 2.10
CA GLU A 35 -16.27 35.92 3.24
C GLU A 35 -15.20 37.00 3.37
N ASN A 36 -15.59 38.11 3.99
CA ASN A 36 -14.76 39.30 4.17
C ASN A 36 -13.79 39.14 5.35
N TYR A 37 -12.53 39.50 5.18
CA TYR A 37 -11.47 39.42 6.20
C TYR A 37 -10.51 40.62 6.11
N ASP A 38 -9.79 40.89 7.20
CA ASP A 38 -8.76 41.92 7.25
C ASP A 38 -7.43 41.40 6.66
N PRO A 39 -6.89 41.98 5.58
CA PRO A 39 -5.65 41.54 4.96
C PRO A 39 -4.40 41.81 5.80
N ASP A 40 -4.50 42.64 6.84
CA ASP A 40 -3.39 42.83 7.80
C ASP A 40 -3.24 41.60 8.73
N GLU A 41 -4.28 40.75 8.81
CA GLU A 41 -4.19 39.40 9.39
C GLU A 41 -3.53 38.44 8.38
N ALA A 42 -2.21 38.26 8.50
CA ALA A 42 -1.48 37.29 7.70
C ALA A 42 -1.96 35.84 7.98
N GLY A 43 -2.77 35.25 7.10
CA GLY A 43 -3.24 33.88 7.33
C GLY A 43 -4.38 33.40 6.43
N THR A 44 -4.97 32.27 6.83
CA THR A 44 -6.28 31.80 6.33
C THR A 44 -7.36 32.58 7.07
N CYS A 45 -8.46 32.96 6.40
CA CYS A 45 -9.54 33.67 7.11
C CYS A 45 -10.12 32.80 8.24
N LYS A 46 -10.74 33.46 9.24
CA LYS A 46 -11.23 32.84 10.46
C LYS A 46 -12.16 31.65 10.21
N GLU A 47 -13.11 31.78 9.29
CA GLU A 47 -14.10 30.72 9.01
C GLU A 47 -13.48 29.50 8.35
N CYS A 48 -12.64 29.68 7.32
CA CYS A 48 -11.88 28.58 6.72
C CYS A 48 -10.97 27.88 7.73
N TYR A 49 -10.43 28.62 8.71
CA TYR A 49 -9.64 28.05 9.80
C TYR A 49 -10.50 27.21 10.76
N GLU A 50 -11.66 27.72 11.16
CA GLU A 50 -12.62 27.02 12.01
C GLU A 50 -13.14 25.74 11.33
N GLU A 51 -13.52 25.81 10.05
CA GLU A 51 -13.97 24.66 9.26
C GLU A 51 -12.86 23.60 9.12
N ALA A 52 -11.61 24.02 8.85
CA ALA A 52 -10.47 23.10 8.80
C ALA A 52 -10.22 22.41 10.15
N ASN A 53 -10.39 23.13 11.26
CA ASN A 53 -10.22 22.57 12.59
C ASN A 53 -11.36 21.60 12.97
N GLU A 54 -12.60 21.93 12.61
CA GLU A 54 -13.75 21.05 12.81
C GLU A 54 -13.60 19.74 12.01
N THR A 55 -13.17 19.83 10.75
CA THR A 55 -12.91 18.65 9.91
C THR A 55 -11.75 17.80 10.44
N GLU A 56 -10.69 18.41 10.99
CA GLU A 56 -9.59 17.69 11.63
C GLU A 56 -10.08 16.92 12.88
N GLU A 57 -10.86 17.57 13.75
CA GLU A 57 -11.39 16.94 14.95
C GLU A 57 -12.37 15.81 14.63
N GLU A 58 -13.20 15.97 13.60
CA GLU A 58 -14.07 14.91 13.12
C GLU A 58 -13.26 13.71 12.58
N LEU A 59 -12.20 13.96 11.80
CA LEU A 59 -11.33 12.89 11.32
C LEU A 59 -10.63 12.15 12.48
N LYS A 60 -10.18 12.87 13.51
CA LYS A 60 -9.60 12.25 14.72
C LYS A 60 -10.60 11.34 15.43
N ARG A 61 -11.86 11.76 15.56
CA ARG A 61 -12.93 10.94 16.16
C ARG A 61 -13.17 9.67 15.34
N GLN A 62 -13.25 9.79 14.02
CA GLN A 62 -13.44 8.64 13.12
C GLN A 62 -12.26 7.66 13.20
N ILE A 63 -11.03 8.15 13.26
CA ILE A 63 -9.84 7.30 13.44
C ILE A 63 -9.90 6.55 14.78
N GLN A 64 -10.32 7.21 15.86
CA GLN A 64 -10.41 6.58 17.17
C GLN A 64 -11.50 5.50 17.22
N ASP A 65 -12.65 5.74 16.61
CA ASP A 65 -13.71 4.73 16.46
C ASP A 65 -13.23 3.53 15.65
N LEU A 66 -12.57 3.76 14.51
CA LEU A 66 -11.98 2.70 13.69
C LEU A 66 -10.94 1.88 14.46
N LYS A 67 -10.04 2.54 15.20
CA LYS A 67 -9.07 1.84 16.06
C LYS A 67 -9.75 0.96 17.10
N SER A 68 -10.83 1.44 17.70
CA SER A 68 -11.60 0.69 18.71
C SER A 68 -12.27 -0.54 18.07
N LYS A 69 -12.86 -0.38 16.89
CA LYS A 69 -13.44 -1.48 16.10
C LYS A 69 -12.39 -2.52 15.69
N VAL A 70 -11.23 -2.07 15.21
CA VAL A 70 -10.10 -2.96 14.87
C VAL A 70 -9.66 -3.74 16.10
N SER A 71 -9.45 -3.08 17.24
CA SER A 71 -9.07 -3.75 18.48
C SER A 71 -10.08 -4.79 18.94
N PHE A 72 -11.38 -4.56 18.74
CA PHE A 72 -12.43 -5.54 19.05
C PHE A 72 -12.41 -6.76 18.11
N LEU A 73 -12.07 -6.56 16.84
CA LEU A 73 -12.05 -7.62 15.82
C LEU A 73 -10.72 -8.41 15.77
N THR A 74 -9.65 -7.85 16.34
CA THR A 74 -8.34 -8.50 16.47
C THR A 74 -8.40 -9.62 17.50
N LEU A 75 -7.94 -10.81 17.09
CA LEU A 75 -7.89 -11.98 17.97
C LEU A 75 -6.50 -12.11 18.58
N ALA A 76 -6.43 -12.59 19.82
CA ALA A 76 -5.17 -12.96 20.44
C ALA A 76 -4.50 -14.09 19.65
N SER A 77 -3.19 -13.96 19.44
CA SER A 77 -2.42 -14.99 18.73
C SER A 77 -2.38 -16.27 19.56
N PRO A 78 -2.63 -17.45 18.96
CA PRO A 78 -2.56 -18.73 19.68
C PRO A 78 -1.13 -19.05 20.14
N LEU A 79 -0.14 -18.33 19.61
CA LEU A 79 1.25 -18.38 20.04
C LEU A 79 1.43 -17.92 21.49
N ASP A 80 0.54 -17.06 21.99
CA ASP A 80 0.60 -16.51 23.36
C ASP A 80 -0.19 -17.38 24.36
N SER A 81 -1.23 -18.09 23.89
CA SER A 81 -2.04 -19.00 24.71
C SER A 81 -2.66 -20.14 23.87
N PRO A 82 -2.01 -21.31 23.79
CA PRO A 82 -2.38 -22.38 22.85
C PRO A 82 -3.54 -23.28 23.32
N SER A 83 -4.11 -23.05 24.50
CA SER A 83 -4.99 -24.01 25.22
C SER A 83 -6.33 -24.32 24.56
N THR A 84 -6.71 -23.62 23.48
CA THR A 84 -7.99 -23.79 22.78
C THR A 84 -7.84 -24.15 21.30
N THR A 85 -6.61 -24.43 20.85
CA THR A 85 -6.30 -24.72 19.46
C THR A 85 -6.76 -26.12 19.04
N ASP A 86 -7.24 -26.24 17.80
CA ASP A 86 -7.86 -27.46 17.24
C ASP A 86 -7.14 -27.99 15.99
N LEU A 87 -6.03 -27.33 15.59
CA LEU A 87 -5.12 -27.79 14.55
C LEU A 87 -3.69 -27.24 14.77
N VAL A 88 -2.73 -27.83 14.06
CA VAL A 88 -1.36 -27.34 13.99
C VAL A 88 -0.86 -27.17 12.54
N LEU A 89 -0.03 -26.15 12.30
CA LEU A 89 0.70 -25.95 11.05
C LEU A 89 2.17 -26.33 11.23
N LEU A 90 2.72 -27.01 10.23
CA LEU A 90 4.12 -27.45 10.21
C LEU A 90 4.85 -26.87 8.99
N PRO A 91 6.02 -26.23 9.16
CA PRO A 91 6.87 -25.91 8.03
C PRO A 91 7.49 -27.21 7.49
N SER A 92 7.41 -27.44 6.18
CA SER A 92 7.97 -28.65 5.56
C SER A 92 9.49 -28.60 5.38
N ALA A 93 10.11 -27.43 5.52
CA ALA A 93 11.52 -27.22 5.24
C ALA A 93 12.45 -27.87 6.28
N ASP A 94 11.95 -28.08 7.51
CA ASP A 94 12.72 -28.67 8.60
C ASP A 94 11.80 -29.51 9.51
N ALA A 95 12.06 -30.82 9.55
CA ALA A 95 11.30 -31.77 10.35
C ALA A 95 11.44 -31.53 11.87
N PHE A 96 12.43 -30.76 12.31
CA PHE A 96 12.66 -30.43 13.72
C PHE A 96 12.02 -29.10 14.15
N SER A 97 11.47 -28.33 13.22
CA SER A 97 10.83 -27.07 13.55
C SER A 97 9.55 -27.28 14.39
N PRO A 98 9.31 -26.43 15.40
CA PRO A 98 8.10 -26.54 16.22
C PRO A 98 6.82 -26.39 15.41
N SER A 99 5.76 -27.06 15.86
CA SER A 99 4.42 -26.89 15.33
C SER A 99 3.81 -25.56 15.76
N ILE A 100 3.12 -24.88 14.85
CA ILE A 100 2.40 -23.64 15.14
C ILE A 100 0.92 -23.96 15.39
N PRO A 101 0.41 -23.83 16.61
CA PRO A 101 -0.98 -24.14 16.92
C PRO A 101 -1.91 -23.05 16.38
N ALA A 102 -3.12 -23.42 15.94
CA ALA A 102 -4.08 -22.49 15.35
C ALA A 102 -5.54 -22.95 15.54
N HIS A 103 -6.48 -22.10 15.12
CA HIS A 103 -7.91 -22.34 15.15
C HIS A 103 -8.45 -22.50 13.73
N LYS A 104 -9.14 -23.61 13.43
CA LYS A 104 -9.74 -23.89 12.10
C LYS A 104 -10.61 -22.71 11.67
N ALA A 105 -11.48 -22.24 12.57
CA ALA A 105 -12.41 -21.14 12.35
C ALA A 105 -11.72 -19.85 11.87
N VAL A 106 -10.57 -19.51 12.45
CA VAL A 106 -9.80 -18.32 12.05
C VAL A 106 -9.23 -18.52 10.65
N LEU A 107 -8.56 -19.65 10.40
CA LEU A 107 -7.93 -19.90 9.10
C LEU A 107 -8.94 -19.89 7.94
N VAL A 108 -10.07 -20.60 8.06
CA VAL A 108 -11.09 -20.66 7.01
C VAL A 108 -11.79 -19.32 6.79
N SER A 109 -11.89 -18.48 7.83
CA SER A 109 -12.46 -17.14 7.71
C SER A 109 -11.54 -16.17 6.95
N ARG A 110 -10.21 -16.35 7.08
CA ARG A 110 -9.19 -15.42 6.56
C ARG A 110 -8.54 -15.87 5.25
N SER A 111 -8.73 -17.12 4.86
CA SER A 111 -8.18 -17.69 3.62
C SER A 111 -9.18 -18.61 2.93
N PRO A 112 -9.57 -18.31 1.68
CA PRO A 112 -10.38 -19.22 0.85
C PRO A 112 -9.69 -20.58 0.61
N VAL A 113 -8.35 -20.61 0.60
CA VAL A 113 -7.59 -21.84 0.39
C VAL A 113 -7.64 -22.73 1.64
N PHE A 114 -7.45 -22.16 2.83
CA PHE A 114 -7.68 -22.92 4.07
C PHE A 114 -9.13 -23.38 4.20
N ARG A 115 -10.09 -22.55 3.77
CA ARG A 115 -11.50 -22.93 3.72
C ARG A 115 -11.71 -24.19 2.87
N ALA A 116 -11.29 -24.18 1.62
CA ALA A 116 -11.43 -25.33 0.74
C ALA A 116 -10.70 -26.58 1.28
N MET A 117 -9.53 -26.40 1.88
CA MET A 117 -8.74 -27.48 2.49
C MET A 117 -9.44 -28.12 3.71
N LEU A 118 -10.16 -27.33 4.51
CA LEU A 118 -10.72 -27.77 5.79
C LEU A 118 -12.23 -28.07 5.75
N GLU A 119 -12.97 -27.52 4.78
CA GLU A 119 -14.41 -27.80 4.60
C GLU A 119 -14.68 -29.15 3.94
N HIS A 120 -13.71 -29.70 3.21
CA HIS A 120 -13.79 -31.03 2.63
C HIS A 120 -13.10 -32.06 3.53
N ASP A 121 -13.57 -33.30 3.50
CA ASP A 121 -13.03 -34.44 4.26
C ASP A 121 -11.68 -34.90 3.65
N MET A 122 -10.70 -33.99 3.63
CA MET A 122 -9.31 -34.21 3.22
C MET A 122 -8.48 -34.71 4.42
N ASP A 123 -7.26 -35.18 4.15
CA ASP A 123 -6.38 -35.70 5.20
C ASP A 123 -6.03 -34.64 6.26
N GLU A 124 -5.93 -33.37 5.87
CA GLU A 124 -5.66 -32.23 6.74
C GLU A 124 -6.81 -31.99 7.73
N SER A 125 -8.06 -32.09 7.27
CA SER A 125 -9.23 -31.83 8.12
C SER A 125 -9.42 -32.94 9.16
N ARG A 126 -9.08 -34.19 8.80
CA ARG A 126 -9.07 -35.37 9.70
C ARG A 126 -7.88 -35.40 10.65
N SER A 127 -6.68 -35.11 10.16
CA SER A 127 -5.44 -35.21 10.95
C SER A 127 -5.23 -34.03 11.90
N GLY A 128 -5.88 -32.90 11.65
CA GLY A 128 -5.65 -31.67 12.40
C GLY A 128 -4.24 -31.08 12.19
N THR A 129 -3.54 -31.51 11.13
CA THR A 129 -2.17 -31.08 10.83
C THR A 129 -2.10 -30.60 9.38
N ILE A 130 -1.63 -29.36 9.18
CA ILE A 130 -1.41 -28.78 7.85
C ILE A 130 0.09 -28.62 7.62
N LYS A 131 0.62 -29.25 6.58
CA LYS A 131 2.02 -29.12 6.18
C LYS A 131 2.17 -28.04 5.12
N ILE A 132 3.00 -27.04 5.39
CA ILE A 132 3.24 -25.91 4.49
C ILE A 132 4.62 -26.12 3.85
N ALA A 133 4.62 -26.49 2.56
CA ALA A 133 5.84 -26.67 1.79
C ALA A 133 6.64 -25.37 1.64
N GLU A 134 7.98 -25.49 1.68
CA GLU A 134 8.94 -24.44 1.29
C GLU A 134 8.80 -23.12 2.07
N VAL A 135 8.55 -23.20 3.38
CA VAL A 135 8.46 -22.04 4.26
C VAL A 135 9.36 -22.21 5.48
N SER A 136 10.04 -21.13 5.89
CA SER A 136 10.74 -21.10 7.17
C SER A 136 9.74 -21.03 8.34
N TYR A 137 10.16 -21.50 9.51
CA TYR A 137 9.34 -21.39 10.72
C TYR A 137 8.94 -19.94 11.01
N ASP A 138 9.86 -18.98 10.89
CA ASP A 138 9.59 -17.57 11.19
C ASP A 138 8.57 -16.94 10.24
N ALA A 139 8.67 -17.25 8.93
CA ALA A 139 7.70 -16.77 7.95
C ALA A 139 6.32 -17.39 8.18
N LEU A 140 6.25 -18.69 8.50
CA LEU A 140 5.00 -19.35 8.82
C LEU A 140 4.38 -18.76 10.12
N ARG A 141 5.20 -18.54 11.14
CA ARG A 141 4.79 -17.93 12.40
C ARG A 141 4.24 -16.52 12.18
N ALA A 142 4.95 -15.70 11.41
CA ALA A 142 4.50 -14.35 11.07
C ALA A 142 3.21 -14.36 10.25
N PHE A 143 3.08 -15.29 9.30
CA PHE A 143 1.87 -15.46 8.51
C PHE A 143 0.66 -15.84 9.38
N VAL A 144 0.81 -16.84 10.25
CA VAL A 144 -0.25 -17.23 11.18
C VAL A 144 -0.61 -16.07 12.11
N ASN A 145 0.38 -15.38 12.69
CA ASN A 145 0.13 -14.20 13.53
C ASN A 145 -0.70 -13.15 12.79
N TYR A 146 -0.34 -12.86 11.53
CA TYR A 146 -1.06 -11.90 10.72
C TYR A 146 -2.53 -12.29 10.50
N LEU A 147 -2.85 -13.58 10.37
CA LEU A 147 -4.25 -14.02 10.23
C LEU A 147 -5.09 -13.71 11.47
N TYR A 148 -4.47 -13.54 12.64
CA TYR A 148 -5.15 -13.18 13.89
C TYR A 148 -5.19 -11.66 14.10
N THR A 149 -4.08 -10.99 13.87
CA THR A 149 -3.85 -9.60 14.30
C THR A 149 -3.86 -8.57 13.18
N ALA A 150 -3.73 -9.00 11.93
CA ALA A 150 -3.43 -8.15 10.78
C ALA A 150 -2.13 -7.33 10.92
N GLU A 151 -1.21 -7.76 11.79
CA GLU A 151 0.08 -7.13 12.04
C GLU A 151 1.24 -8.07 11.71
N ALA A 152 2.28 -7.52 11.07
CA ALA A 152 3.54 -8.21 10.81
C ALA A 152 4.70 -7.19 10.80
N PHE A 153 5.84 -7.59 11.37
CA PHE A 153 7.08 -6.84 11.26
C PHE A 153 7.78 -7.20 9.96
N LEU A 154 7.91 -6.23 9.05
CA LEU A 154 8.45 -6.43 7.73
C LEU A 154 9.90 -5.92 7.63
N ASP A 155 10.79 -6.83 7.24
CA ASP A 155 11.98 -6.51 6.46
C ASP A 155 11.79 -6.98 5.00
N ASN A 156 12.76 -6.75 4.13
CA ASN A 156 12.65 -7.15 2.72
C ASN A 156 12.44 -8.66 2.55
N GLN A 157 13.14 -9.49 3.33
CA GLN A 157 13.06 -10.95 3.19
C GLN A 157 11.71 -11.46 3.69
N MET A 158 11.26 -10.97 4.85
CA MET A 158 9.96 -11.31 5.43
C MET A 158 8.82 -10.83 4.53
N ALA A 159 8.93 -9.63 3.94
CA ALA A 159 7.94 -9.13 2.99
C ALA A 159 7.81 -10.05 1.76
N CYS A 160 8.93 -10.50 1.17
CA CYS A 160 8.88 -11.47 0.08
C CYS A 160 8.25 -12.80 0.53
N ASN A 161 8.71 -13.37 1.65
CA ASN A 161 8.20 -14.65 2.15
C ASN A 161 6.69 -14.60 2.45
N LEU A 162 6.22 -13.53 3.10
CA LEU A 162 4.80 -13.34 3.41
C LEU A 162 3.98 -13.05 2.15
N LEU A 163 4.54 -12.38 1.14
CA LEU A 163 3.86 -12.19 -0.14
C LEU A 163 3.60 -13.53 -0.83
N VAL A 164 4.60 -14.42 -0.86
CA VAL A 164 4.44 -15.77 -1.44
C VAL A 164 3.34 -16.55 -0.73
N LEU A 165 3.33 -16.54 0.61
CA LEU A 165 2.27 -17.17 1.40
C LEU A 165 0.91 -16.52 1.16
N ALA A 166 0.85 -15.18 1.11
CA ALA A 166 -0.37 -14.45 0.89
C ALA A 166 -0.98 -14.74 -0.48
N GLU A 167 -0.16 -14.88 -1.52
CA GLU A 167 -0.62 -15.32 -2.84
C GLU A 167 -1.12 -16.77 -2.79
N LYS A 168 -0.31 -17.68 -2.25
CA LYS A 168 -0.64 -19.12 -2.17
C LYS A 168 -1.93 -19.39 -1.41
N TYR A 169 -2.17 -18.66 -0.32
CA TYR A 169 -3.36 -18.79 0.53
C TYR A 169 -4.43 -17.73 0.27
N GLN A 170 -4.27 -16.92 -0.78
CA GLN A 170 -5.21 -15.89 -1.22
C GLN A 170 -5.61 -14.88 -0.14
N VAL A 171 -4.65 -14.48 0.69
CA VAL A 171 -4.81 -13.45 1.73
C VAL A 171 -4.52 -12.08 1.11
N LYS A 172 -5.48 -11.56 0.33
CA LYS A 172 -5.32 -10.36 -0.51
C LYS A 172 -4.81 -9.13 0.26
N HIS A 173 -5.29 -8.93 1.48
CA HIS A 173 -4.88 -7.79 2.31
C HIS A 173 -3.38 -7.88 2.70
N LEU A 174 -2.89 -9.06 3.06
CA LEU A 174 -1.48 -9.28 3.35
C LEU A 174 -0.62 -9.07 2.10
N LYS A 175 -1.06 -9.61 0.96
CA LYS A 175 -0.35 -9.46 -0.30
C LYS A 175 -0.15 -7.97 -0.65
N ALA A 176 -1.23 -7.19 -0.63
CA ALA A 176 -1.17 -5.75 -0.87
C ALA A 176 -0.31 -5.00 0.17
N TYR A 177 -0.31 -5.44 1.43
CA TYR A 177 0.54 -4.88 2.48
C TYR A 177 2.03 -5.11 2.19
N CYS A 178 2.41 -6.32 1.80
CA CYS A 178 3.77 -6.65 1.40
C CYS A 178 4.20 -5.92 0.11
N GLU A 179 3.32 -5.83 -0.88
CA GLU A 179 3.58 -5.07 -2.12
C GLU A 179 3.90 -3.60 -1.81
N LYS A 180 3.06 -2.92 -1.01
CA LYS A 180 3.29 -1.53 -0.61
C LYS A 180 4.62 -1.34 0.11
N TYR A 181 4.99 -2.27 1.00
CA TYR A 181 6.27 -2.22 1.68
C TYR A 181 7.43 -2.33 0.69
N LEU A 182 7.41 -3.32 -0.21
CA LEU A 182 8.47 -3.55 -1.20
C LEU A 182 8.59 -2.37 -2.18
N ILE A 183 7.46 -1.81 -2.64
CA ILE A 183 7.43 -0.60 -3.48
C ILE A 183 8.10 0.58 -2.75
N SER A 184 7.85 0.77 -1.46
CA SER A 184 8.48 1.86 -0.68
C SER A 184 10.01 1.73 -0.53
N LYS A 185 10.55 0.53 -0.80
CA LYS A 185 11.99 0.21 -0.74
C LYS A 185 12.60 -0.02 -2.13
N LEU A 186 11.81 0.15 -3.18
CA LEU A 186 12.21 -0.13 -4.54
C LEU A 186 13.19 0.91 -5.04
N ASN A 187 14.22 0.45 -5.74
CA ASN A 187 15.25 1.27 -6.36
C ASN A 187 15.74 0.60 -7.65
N TRP A 188 16.56 1.31 -8.42
CA TRP A 188 17.10 0.80 -9.68
C TRP A 188 17.86 -0.51 -9.49
N GLU A 189 18.70 -0.61 -8.45
CA GLU A 189 19.54 -1.79 -8.24
C GLU A 189 18.71 -3.07 -8.07
N LYS A 190 17.50 -2.97 -7.52
CA LYS A 190 16.65 -4.13 -7.25
C LYS A 190 15.45 -4.24 -8.19
N ALA A 191 15.30 -3.33 -9.15
CA ALA A 191 14.09 -3.24 -9.96
C ALA A 191 13.85 -4.49 -10.80
N VAL A 192 14.89 -5.02 -11.44
CA VAL A 192 14.80 -6.21 -12.31
C VAL A 192 14.41 -7.46 -11.51
N VAL A 193 15.08 -7.70 -10.38
CA VAL A 193 14.75 -8.83 -9.49
C VAL A 193 13.33 -8.72 -8.95
N ASN A 194 12.92 -7.51 -8.53
CA ASN A 194 11.56 -7.31 -8.02
C ASN A 194 10.51 -7.46 -9.12
N PHE A 195 10.80 -7.05 -10.35
CA PHE A 195 9.90 -7.26 -11.50
C PHE A 195 9.68 -8.76 -11.75
N ALA A 196 10.76 -9.54 -11.81
CA ALA A 196 10.68 -10.99 -12.01
C ALA A 196 9.96 -11.70 -10.85
N PHE A 197 10.31 -11.36 -9.61
CA PHE A 197 9.65 -11.86 -8.41
C PHE A 197 8.15 -11.52 -8.39
N ALA A 198 7.81 -10.27 -8.71
CA ALA A 198 6.43 -9.82 -8.71
C ALA A 198 5.61 -10.56 -9.77
N HIS A 199 6.15 -10.72 -10.98
CA HIS A 199 5.51 -11.50 -12.03
C HIS A 199 5.29 -12.97 -11.58
N GLN A 200 6.31 -13.61 -10.99
CA GLN A 200 6.21 -15.00 -10.51
C GLN A 200 5.11 -15.21 -9.46
N HIS A 201 4.83 -14.20 -8.64
CA HIS A 201 3.85 -14.28 -7.54
C HIS A 201 2.60 -13.42 -7.78
N ASN A 202 2.33 -13.05 -9.03
CA ASN A 202 1.19 -12.25 -9.46
C ASN A 202 1.02 -10.92 -8.69
N ALA A 203 2.12 -10.33 -8.22
CA ALA A 203 2.14 -9.12 -7.39
C ALA A 203 2.09 -7.87 -8.27
N ASN A 204 0.92 -7.62 -8.86
CA ASN A 204 0.76 -6.65 -9.94
C ASN A 204 1.17 -5.22 -9.56
N GLN A 205 0.92 -4.74 -8.33
CA GLN A 205 1.31 -3.38 -7.94
C GLN A 205 2.83 -3.25 -7.87
N LEU A 206 3.51 -4.27 -7.34
CA LEU A 206 4.97 -4.30 -7.31
C LEU A 206 5.56 -4.46 -8.72
N GLN A 207 4.93 -5.29 -9.56
CA GLN A 207 5.34 -5.48 -10.95
C GLN A 207 5.27 -4.18 -11.74
N ASP A 208 4.16 -3.46 -11.65
CA ASP A 208 3.96 -2.17 -12.33
C ASP A 208 4.97 -1.11 -11.85
N ALA A 209 5.20 -1.03 -10.53
CA ALA A 209 6.16 -0.10 -9.96
C ALA A 209 7.61 -0.43 -10.39
N ALA A 210 7.98 -1.72 -10.39
CA ALA A 210 9.30 -2.17 -10.83
C ALA A 210 9.52 -1.93 -12.32
N LEU A 211 8.51 -2.20 -13.15
CA LEU A 211 8.56 -1.91 -14.57
C LEU A 211 8.73 -0.40 -14.83
N ALA A 212 8.03 0.47 -14.09
CA ALA A 212 8.19 1.91 -14.21
C ALA A 212 9.65 2.35 -13.94
N VAL A 213 10.27 1.84 -12.86
CA VAL A 213 11.67 2.13 -12.53
C VAL A 213 12.62 1.61 -13.62
N ILE A 214 12.34 0.43 -14.19
CA ILE A 214 13.12 -0.12 -15.30
C ILE A 214 13.03 0.78 -16.53
N MET A 215 11.82 1.21 -16.90
CA MET A 215 11.56 2.06 -18.05
C MET A 215 12.26 3.44 -17.95
N GLU A 216 12.44 3.96 -16.74
CA GLU A 216 13.18 5.20 -16.48
C GLU A 216 14.70 5.05 -16.62
N ASN A 217 15.22 3.82 -16.59
CA ASN A 217 16.65 3.52 -16.56
C ASN A 217 17.08 2.57 -17.69
N MET A 218 16.32 2.51 -18.78
CA MET A 218 16.53 1.59 -19.91
C MET A 218 17.95 1.64 -20.48
N ASP A 219 18.59 2.82 -20.53
CA ASP A 219 19.95 3.00 -21.04
C ASP A 219 21.02 2.21 -20.25
N ASN A 220 20.71 1.82 -19.02
CA ASN A 220 21.57 1.03 -18.15
C ASN A 220 21.11 -0.42 -17.99
N LEU A 221 19.97 -0.80 -18.57
CA LEU A 221 19.38 -2.13 -18.39
C LEU A 221 20.30 -3.26 -18.84
N THR A 222 20.93 -3.13 -20.02
CA THR A 222 21.84 -4.15 -20.54
C THR A 222 23.15 -4.28 -19.75
N LYS A 223 23.42 -3.37 -18.82
CA LYS A 223 24.60 -3.41 -17.93
C LYS A 223 24.27 -4.00 -16.55
N ASN A 224 22.99 -4.17 -16.23
CA ASN A 224 22.53 -4.70 -14.95
C ASN A 224 22.72 -6.23 -14.93
N GLU A 225 23.35 -6.75 -13.88
CA GLU A 225 23.65 -8.18 -13.76
C GLU A 225 22.38 -9.04 -13.66
N ASP A 226 21.38 -8.57 -12.90
CA ASP A 226 20.10 -9.26 -12.75
C ASP A 226 19.31 -9.31 -14.08
N TYR A 227 19.50 -8.31 -14.95
CA TYR A 227 18.94 -8.35 -16.31
C TYR A 227 19.58 -9.45 -17.16
N ILE A 228 20.90 -9.63 -17.06
CA ILE A 228 21.59 -10.70 -17.78
C ILE A 228 21.07 -12.06 -17.31
N GLU A 229 20.90 -12.25 -16.00
CA GLU A 229 20.28 -13.46 -15.46
C GLU A 229 18.81 -13.62 -15.91
N LEU A 230 18.05 -12.53 -15.98
CA LEU A 230 16.66 -12.55 -16.45
C LEU A 230 16.53 -12.99 -17.91
N VAL A 231 17.46 -12.57 -18.78
CA VAL A 231 17.52 -12.97 -20.19
C VAL A 231 17.64 -14.49 -20.31
N ASP A 232 18.49 -15.10 -19.48
CA ASP A 232 18.74 -16.55 -19.52
C ASP A 232 17.60 -17.35 -18.85
N SER A 233 17.10 -16.87 -17.71
CA SER A 233 16.11 -17.58 -16.90
C SER A 233 14.68 -17.43 -17.41
N ASN A 234 14.29 -16.26 -17.91
CA ASN A 234 12.94 -15.99 -18.40
C ASN A 234 12.91 -14.91 -19.49
N PRO A 235 13.27 -15.26 -20.74
CA PRO A 235 13.34 -14.30 -21.85
C PRO A 235 12.00 -13.66 -22.23
N ARG A 236 10.86 -14.24 -21.80
CA ARG A 236 9.54 -13.64 -22.03
C ARG A 236 9.37 -12.33 -21.25
N LEU A 237 9.89 -12.26 -20.03
CA LEU A 237 9.85 -11.04 -19.22
C LEU A 237 10.66 -9.92 -19.84
N VAL A 238 11.75 -10.25 -20.54
CA VAL A 238 12.52 -9.27 -21.30
C VAL A 238 11.68 -8.71 -22.46
N VAL A 239 10.96 -9.56 -23.19
CA VAL A 239 10.05 -9.10 -24.25
C VAL A 239 8.99 -8.16 -23.68
N GLU A 240 8.37 -8.49 -22.54
CA GLU A 240 7.38 -7.63 -21.89
C GLU A 240 7.95 -6.26 -21.52
N ILE A 241 9.18 -6.20 -21.00
CA ILE A 241 9.87 -4.93 -20.70
C ILE A 241 10.01 -4.08 -21.97
N TYR A 242 10.46 -4.66 -23.07
CA TYR A 242 10.65 -3.94 -24.33
C TYR A 242 9.32 -3.54 -24.99
N GLU A 243 8.29 -4.40 -24.95
CA GLU A 243 6.95 -4.08 -25.43
C GLU A 243 6.35 -2.88 -24.67
N ALA A 244 6.47 -2.88 -23.33
CA ALA A 244 6.03 -1.77 -22.50
C ALA A 244 6.79 -0.47 -22.83
N TYR A 245 8.12 -0.57 -23.01
CA TYR A 245 8.96 0.59 -23.35
C TYR A 245 8.61 1.19 -24.71
N LEU A 246 8.49 0.35 -25.74
CA LEU A 246 8.11 0.78 -27.09
C LEU A 246 6.69 1.37 -27.12
N GLY A 247 5.74 0.76 -26.40
CA GLY A 247 4.38 1.28 -26.25
C GLY A 247 4.34 2.69 -25.66
N LYS A 248 5.17 2.97 -24.64
CA LYS A 248 5.26 4.31 -24.04
C LYS A 248 5.80 5.35 -25.03
N GLN A 249 6.79 5.01 -25.84
CA GLN A 249 7.34 5.94 -26.85
C GLN A 249 6.31 6.33 -27.92
N VAL A 250 5.54 5.35 -28.42
CA VAL A 250 4.48 5.60 -29.42
C VAL A 250 3.41 6.55 -28.85
N ASN A 251 2.97 6.32 -27.62
CA ASN A 251 1.98 7.18 -26.96
C ASN A 251 2.49 8.61 -26.72
N THR A 252 3.78 8.75 -26.42
CA THR A 252 4.40 10.07 -26.21
C THR A 252 4.52 10.84 -27.53
N ALA A 253 4.94 10.16 -28.61
CA ALA A 253 4.99 10.75 -29.95
C ALA A 253 3.60 11.16 -30.46
N ALA A 254 2.57 10.33 -30.24
CA ALA A 254 1.19 10.66 -30.59
C ALA A 254 0.64 11.85 -29.78
N ALA A 255 0.95 11.93 -28.48
CA ALA A 255 0.57 13.06 -27.63
C ALA A 255 1.22 14.37 -28.09
N HIS A 256 2.49 14.35 -28.49
CA HIS A 256 3.18 15.52 -29.05
C HIS A 256 2.62 15.95 -30.42
N CYS A 257 2.14 15.02 -31.25
CA CYS A 257 1.47 15.36 -32.51
C CYS A 257 0.07 15.98 -32.33
N CYS A 258 -0.66 15.63 -31.26
CA CYS A 258 -2.02 16.16 -31.01
C CYS A 258 -2.04 17.57 -30.39
N VAL A 259 -0.93 18.05 -29.82
CA VAL A 259 -0.84 19.40 -29.21
C VAL A 259 -0.50 20.48 -30.24
N ASN A 260 -0.09 20.11 -31.46
CA ASN A 260 0.30 21.03 -32.53
C ASN A 260 -0.74 21.14 -33.67
N ILE A 261 -2.02 20.86 -33.41
CA ILE A 261 -3.13 21.03 -34.37
C ILE A 261 -4.12 22.06 -33.84
#